data_AF-X1I6Q2-F1
#
_entry.id   AF-X1I6Q2-F1
#
_cell.length_a   1.000
_cell.length_b   1.000
_cell.length_c   1.000
_cell.angle_alpha   90.00
_cell.angle_beta   90.00
_cell.angle_gamma   90.00
#
_symmetry.space_group_name_H-M   'P 1'
#
loop_
_entity.id
_entity.type
_entity.pdbx_description
1 polymer ?
#
loop_
_entity_poly.entity_id
_entity_poly.type
_entity_poly.pdbx_seq_one_letter_code
_entity_poly.pdbx_strand_id
1 'polypeptide(L)' 'AKKLLSISNVVLTPHIGSATYQTRTKMAIMAAQSIIDVLRGKIPSNIVSTS' A
#
# COMPACT_ATOMS: atom_id res chain seq x y z
N ALA A 1 -13.72 16.05 -3.15
CA ALA A 1 -14.06 15.35 -1.90
C ALA A 1 -14.98 16.15 -0.98
N LYS A 2 -14.64 17.39 -0.57
CA LYS A 2 -15.45 18.16 0.41
C LYS A 2 -16.93 18.35 0.02
N LYS A 3 -17.21 18.58 -1.27
CA LYS A 3 -18.58 18.63 -1.83
C LYS A 3 -19.33 17.30 -1.77
N LEU A 4 -18.62 16.16 -1.73
CA LEU A 4 -19.24 14.83 -1.65
C LEU A 4 -19.65 14.47 -0.21
N LEU A 5 -19.11 15.16 0.80
CA LEU A 5 -19.47 14.92 2.20
C LEU A 5 -20.92 15.33 2.52
N SER A 6 -21.53 16.22 1.73
CA SER A 6 -22.88 16.74 1.96
C SER A 6 -23.98 16.02 1.19
N ILE A 7 -23.65 14.98 0.41
CA ILE A 7 -24.63 14.28 -0.44
C ILE A 7 -24.97 12.93 0.20
N SER A 8 -26.25 12.69 0.47
CA SER A 8 -26.72 11.52 1.24
C SER A 8 -26.68 10.18 0.50
N ASN A 9 -26.55 10.19 -0.83
CA ASN A 9 -26.50 8.98 -1.66
C ASN A 9 -25.07 8.48 -1.93
N VAL A 10 -24.08 8.96 -1.18
CA VAL A 10 -22.66 8.58 -1.35
C VAL A 10 -22.11 8.04 -0.04
N VAL A 11 -21.41 6.90 -0.11
CA VAL A 11 -20.62 6.36 1.00
C VAL A 11 -19.15 6.63 0.72
N LEU A 12 -18.46 7.22 1.70
CA LEU A 12 -17.03 7.54 1.63
C LEU A 12 -16.28 6.79 2.72
N THR A 13 -15.05 6.40 2.42
CA THR A 13 -14.15 5.77 3.40
C THR A 13 -12.78 6.47 3.36
N PRO A 14 -12.07 6.59 4.50
CA PRO A 14 -10.81 7.33 4.57
C PRO A 14 -9.63 6.47 4.07
N HIS A 15 -9.64 6.09 2.79
CA HIS A 15 -8.59 5.27 2.16
C HIS A 15 -8.28 3.96 2.92
N ILE A 16 -9.33 3.31 3.45
CA ILE A 16 -9.20 2.08 4.25
C ILE A 16 -9.33 0.79 3.44
N GLY A 17 -9.29 0.86 2.12
CA GLY A 17 -9.45 -0.32 1.24
C GLY A 17 -8.42 -1.42 1.52
N SER A 18 -7.19 -1.05 1.90
CA SER A 18 -6.14 -2.00 2.30
C SER A 18 -6.07 -2.26 3.80
N ALA A 19 -6.93 -1.63 4.62
CA ALA A 19 -6.82 -1.61 6.08
C ALA A 19 -7.34 -2.87 6.77
N THR A 20 -6.98 -4.05 6.25
CA THR A 20 -7.17 -5.33 6.92
C THR A 20 -5.85 -5.80 7.52
N TYR A 21 -5.92 -6.58 8.62
CA TYR A 21 -4.72 -7.16 9.23
C TYR A 21 -3.93 -8.01 8.22
N GLN A 22 -4.64 -8.83 7.44
CA GLN A 22 -4.05 -9.73 6.46
C GLN A 22 -3.32 -8.96 5.35
N THR A 23 -3.96 -7.94 4.77
CA THR A 23 -3.37 -7.17 3.67
C THR A 23 -2.19 -6.34 4.16
N ARG A 24 -2.33 -5.60 5.27
CA ARG A 24 -1.23 -4.78 5.80
C ARG A 24 -0.05 -5.60 6.29
N THR A 25 -0.29 -6.78 6.88
CA THR A 25 0.80 -7.68 7.29
C THR A 25 1.60 -8.17 6.08
N LYS A 26 0.91 -8.58 5.00
CA LYS A 26 1.59 -9.01 3.76
C LYS A 26 2.39 -7.87 3.12
N MET A 27 1.83 -6.66 3.08
CA MET A 27 2.53 -5.47 2.58
C MET A 27 3.78 -5.15 3.40
N ALA A 28 3.68 -5.21 4.73
CA ALA A 28 4.82 -4.98 5.62
C ALA A 28 5.95 -6.00 5.42
N ILE A 29 5.60 -7.29 5.33
CA ILE A 29 6.56 -8.37 5.05
C ILE A 29 7.23 -8.15 3.69
N MET A 30 6.45 -7.83 2.66
CA MET A 30 6.97 -7.58 1.30
C MET A 30 7.95 -6.39 1.27
N ALA A 31 7.63 -5.31 1.97
CA ALA A 31 8.51 -4.15 2.10
C ALA A 31 9.81 -4.50 2.84
N ALA A 32 9.71 -5.20 3.97
CA ALA A 32 10.87 -5.65 4.74
C ALA A 32 11.78 -6.57 3.92
N GLN A 33 11.20 -7.52 3.18
CA GLN A 33 11.96 -8.43 2.32
C GLN A 33 12.69 -7.69 1.19
N SER A 34 12.02 -6.71 0.58
CA SER A 34 12.64 -5.88 -0.47
C SER A 34 13.86 -5.12 0.07
N ILE A 35 13.79 -4.59 1.29
CA ILE A 35 14.92 -3.91 1.95
C ILE A 35 16.07 -4.90 2.20
N ILE A 36 15.76 -6.09 2.74
CA ILE A 36 16.75 -7.14 2.99
C ILE A 36 17.46 -7.56 1.70
N ASP A 37 16.73 -7.68 0.59
CA ASP A 37 17.29 -8.07 -0.70
C ASP A 37 18.29 -7.02 -1.21
N VAL A 38 17.94 -5.72 -1.15
CA VAL A 38 18.86 -4.63 -1.50
C VAL A 38 20.14 -4.69 -0.66
N LEU A 39 20.00 -4.84 0.66
CA LEU A 39 21.16 -4.90 1.58
C LEU A 39 22.05 -6.12 1.33
N ARG A 40 21.52 -7.17 0.71
CA ARG A 40 22.26 -8.38 0.29
C ARG A 40 22.79 -8.29 -1.14
N GLY A 41 22.67 -7.16 -1.82
CA GLY A 41 23.06 -7.00 -3.22
C GLY A 41 22.18 -7.78 -4.19
N LYS A 42 20.97 -8.17 -3.79
CA LYS A 42 19.97 -8.83 -4.63
C LYS A 42 19.00 -7.81 -5.21
N ILE A 43 18.43 -8.14 -6.36
CA ILE A 43 17.37 -7.32 -6.99
C ILE A 43 16.02 -7.68 -6.32
N PRO A 44 15.30 -6.71 -5.70
CA PRO A 44 13.99 -6.96 -5.11
C PRO A 44 12.92 -7.29 -6.15
N SER A 45 11.94 -8.11 -5.79
CA SER A 45 10.91 -8.60 -6.73
C SER A 45 9.98 -7.51 -7.30
N ASN A 46 9.75 -6.43 -6.56
CA ASN A 46 8.83 -5.35 -6.95
C ASN A 46 9.57 -4.01 -7.17
N ILE A 47 10.79 -4.08 -7.71
CA ILE A 47 11.56 -2.87 -8.04
C ILE A 47 10.84 -2.05 -9.11
N VAL A 48 10.73 -0.74 -8.88
CA VAL A 48 10.20 0.22 -9.85
C VAL A 48 11.34 1.15 -10.25
N SER A 49 11.79 1.07 -11.50
CA SER A 49 12.81 1.96 -12.07
C SER A 49 12.17 2.87 -13.11
N THR A 50 12.37 4.18 -12.97
CA THR A 50 12.03 5.17 -13.99
C THR A 50 13.31 5.46 -14.78
N SER A 51 13.30 5.16 -16.08
CA SER A 51 14.34 5.58 -17.03
C SER A 51 14.51 7.10 -17.04
#